data_AF-A0A173ZP51-F1
#
_entry.id   AF-A0A173ZP51-F1
#
_cell.length_a   1.000
_cell.length_b   1.000
_cell.length_c   1.000
_cell.angle_alpha   90.00
_cell.angle_beta   90.00
_cell.angle_gamma   90.00
#
_symmetry.space_group_name_H-M   'P 1'
#
loop_
_entity.id
_entity.type
_entity.pdbx_description
1 polymer ?
#
loop_
_entity_poly.entity_id
_entity_poly.type
_entity_poly.pdbx_seq_one_letter_code
_entity_poly.pdbx_strand_id
1 'polypeptide(L)'
;MTATDFAAKCGFSRNYWFVRARFDAPLTVSDCERIAKTCGMTLRQLFANALAAQEEKRTAETLNKLQRGDVALAAYRAAGKQEAINGEAGPDYDEPA
;
A
#
# COMPACT_ATOMS: atom_id res chain seq x y z
N MET A 1 19.21 5.97 -14.58
CA MET A 1 18.96 7.37 -14.17
C MET A 1 18.86 7.40 -12.67
N THR A 2 19.64 8.23 -11.98
CA THR A 2 19.52 8.37 -10.53
C THR A 2 18.36 9.31 -10.16
N ALA A 3 17.92 9.31 -8.90
CA ALA A 3 16.90 10.25 -8.42
C ALA A 3 17.34 11.71 -8.58
N THR A 4 18.63 11.99 -8.39
CA THR A 4 19.21 13.33 -8.56
C THR A 4 19.23 13.74 -10.04
N ASP A 5 19.54 12.82 -10.96
CA ASP A 5 19.48 13.10 -12.40
C ASP A 5 18.04 13.40 -12.84
N PHE A 6 17.08 12.67 -12.30
CA PHE A 6 15.67 12.90 -12.57
C PHE A 6 15.20 14.27 -12.05
N ALA A 7 15.57 14.60 -10.82
CA ALA A 7 15.26 15.89 -10.22
C ALA A 7 15.84 17.06 -11.03
N ALA A 8 17.09 16.92 -11.50
CA ALA A 8 17.71 17.90 -12.38
C ALA A 8 16.96 18.03 -13.72
N LYS A 9 16.50 16.92 -14.32
CA LYS A 9 15.65 16.95 -15.53
C LYS A 9 14.28 17.60 -15.30
N CYS A 10 13.78 17.60 -14.07
CA CYS A 10 12.56 18.34 -13.69
C CYS A 10 12.83 19.83 -13.40
N GLY A 11 14.09 20.27 -13.43
CA GLY A 11 14.50 21.64 -13.12
C GLY A 11 14.62 21.93 -11.62
N PHE A 12 14.78 20.90 -10.78
CA PHE A 12 14.96 21.08 -9.34
C PHE A 12 16.43 21.19 -8.97
N SER A 13 16.73 22.09 -8.02
CA SER A 13 18.02 22.06 -7.34
C SER A 13 18.09 20.83 -6.44
N ARG A 14 19.32 20.35 -6.19
CA ARG A 14 19.55 19.19 -5.34
C ARG A 14 18.93 19.37 -3.94
N ASN A 15 19.14 20.53 -3.32
CA ASN A 15 18.60 20.81 -1.98
C ASN A 15 17.07 20.84 -1.99
N TYR A 16 16.47 21.48 -2.99
CA TYR A 16 15.02 21.56 -3.13
C TYR A 16 14.37 20.17 -3.26
N TRP A 17 14.97 19.30 -4.08
CA TRP A 17 14.52 17.93 -4.24
C TRP A 17 14.64 17.12 -2.95
N PHE A 18 15.79 17.19 -2.27
CA PHE A 18 16.02 16.36 -1.07
C PHE A 18 15.05 16.66 0.08
N VAL A 19 14.72 17.92 0.33
CA VAL A 19 13.74 18.31 1.36
C VAL A 19 12.38 17.67 1.07
N ARG A 20 11.95 17.66 -0.18
CA ARG A 20 10.63 17.13 -0.58
C ARG A 20 10.60 15.61 -0.68
N ALA A 21 11.70 15.00 -1.13
CA ALA A 21 11.84 13.55 -1.21
C ALA A 21 11.83 12.86 0.18
N ARG A 22 12.20 13.60 1.24
CA ARG A 22 12.14 13.13 2.63
C ARG A 22 10.79 13.35 3.31
N PHE A 23 9.81 13.93 2.61
CA PHE A 23 8.53 14.36 3.15
C PHE A 23 8.63 15.48 4.20
N ASP A 24 9.76 16.20 4.27
CA ASP A 24 9.91 17.37 5.13
C ASP A 24 9.13 18.59 4.60
N ALA A 25 8.77 18.57 3.30
CA ALA A 25 7.85 19.52 2.68
C ALA A 25 7.05 18.87 1.52
N PRO A 26 5.78 19.24 1.30
CA PRO A 26 4.96 18.66 0.24
C PRO A 26 5.33 19.23 -1.14
N LEU A 27 5.27 18.41 -2.19
CA LEU A 27 5.35 18.88 -3.59
C LEU A 27 4.22 19.87 -3.90
N THR A 28 4.55 20.98 -4.57
CA THR A 28 3.56 21.94 -5.07
C THR A 28 2.96 21.44 -6.38
N VAL A 29 1.82 22.01 -6.78
CA VAL A 29 1.22 21.71 -8.09
C VAL A 29 2.20 22.00 -9.24
N SER A 30 2.95 23.10 -9.17
CA SER A 30 3.97 23.45 -10.17
C SER A 30 5.13 22.45 -10.22
N ASP A 31 5.48 21.81 -9.10
CA ASP A 31 6.46 20.73 -9.11
C ASP A 31 5.90 19.50 -9.83
N CYS A 32 4.64 19.14 -9.53
CA CYS A 32 3.96 18.03 -10.18
C CYS A 32 3.81 18.26 -11.69
N GLU A 33 3.56 19.48 -12.15
CA GLU A 33 3.53 19.84 -13.57
C GLU A 33 4.88 19.61 -14.25
N ARG A 34 5.98 20.03 -13.59
CA ARG A 34 7.34 19.80 -14.09
C ARG A 34 7.66 18.32 -14.18
N ILE A 35 7.32 17.54 -13.16
CA ILE A 35 7.48 16.08 -13.13
C ILE A 35 6.68 15.43 -14.26
N ALA A 36 5.41 15.82 -14.43
CA ALA A 36 4.55 15.29 -15.48
C ALA A 36 5.13 15.56 -16.87
N LYS A 37 5.60 16.80 -17.11
CA LYS A 37 6.28 17.19 -18.35
C LYS A 37 7.53 16.35 -18.62
N THR A 38 8.40 16.17 -17.63
CA THR A 38 9.63 15.36 -17.76
C THR A 38 9.31 13.89 -18.05
N CYS A 39 8.21 13.36 -17.51
CA CYS A 39 7.74 12.00 -17.78
C CYS A 39 6.89 11.87 -19.06
N GLY A 40 6.68 12.94 -19.83
CA GLY A 40 5.87 12.92 -21.05
C GLY A 40 4.39 12.59 -20.81
N MET A 41 3.85 12.96 -19.66
CA MET A 41 2.47 12.68 -19.26
C MET A 41 1.73 13.95 -18.81
N THR A 42 0.41 13.87 -18.74
CA THR A 42 -0.42 14.93 -18.17
C THR A 42 -0.36 14.91 -16.64
N LEU A 43 -0.65 16.06 -16.01
CA LEU A 43 -0.77 16.17 -14.56
C LEU A 43 -1.82 15.19 -13.98
N ARG A 44 -2.92 14.98 -14.70
CA ARG A 44 -3.96 14.00 -14.33
C ARG A 44 -3.42 12.57 -14.31
N GLN A 45 -2.68 12.17 -15.35
CA GLN A 45 -2.06 10.84 -15.41
C GLN A 45 -1.05 10.65 -14.29
N LEU A 46 -0.24 11.67 -13.97
CA LEU A 46 0.69 11.62 -12.85
C LEU A 46 -0.04 11.31 -11.54
N PHE A 47 -1.12 12.03 -11.22
CA PHE A 47 -1.89 11.81 -10.00
C PHE A 47 -2.60 10.45 -9.98
N ALA A 48 -3.17 10.01 -11.11
CA ALA A 48 -3.79 8.70 -11.20
C ALA A 48 -2.78 7.57 -10.95
N ASN A 49 -1.59 7.65 -11.55
CA ASN A 49 -0.52 6.68 -11.35
C ASN A 49 0.00 6.69 -9.91
N ALA A 50 0.14 7.87 -9.30
CA ALA A 50 0.56 8.00 -7.91
C ALA A 50 -0.46 7.36 -6.94
N LEU A 51 -1.75 7.54 -7.19
CA LEU A 51 -2.82 6.93 -6.40
C LEU A 51 -2.81 5.41 -6.53
N ALA A 52 -2.69 4.89 -7.75
CA ALA A 52 -2.61 3.45 -8.00
C ALA A 52 -1.39 2.81 -7.31
N ALA A 53 -0.21 3.45 -7.39
CA ALA A 53 1.00 2.96 -6.72
C ALA A 53 0.87 2.97 -5.19
N GLN A 54 0.15 3.94 -4.63
CA GLN A 54 -0.13 3.99 -3.19
C GLN A 54 -1.05 2.85 -2.75
N GLU A 55 -2.07 2.54 -3.54
CA GLU A 55 -3.00 1.43 -3.29
C GLU A 55 -2.31 0.07 -3.41
N GLU A 56 -1.45 -0.10 -4.41
CA GLU A 56 -0.62 -1.29 -4.58
C GLU A 56 0.30 -1.50 -3.37
N LYS A 57 0.98 -0.45 -2.90
CA LYS A 57 1.82 -0.50 -1.71
C LYS A 57 1.03 -0.91 -0.46
N ARG A 58 -0.15 -0.30 -0.23
CA ARG A 58 -1.02 -0.64 0.90
C ARG A 58 -1.47 -2.11 0.85
N THR A 59 -1.80 -2.60 -0.34
CA THR A 59 -2.22 -3.99 -0.56
C THR A 59 -1.07 -4.95 -0.26
N ALA A 60 0.13 -4.67 -0.77
CA ALA A 60 1.33 -5.45 -0.50
C ALA A 60 1.68 -5.49 1.00
N GLU A 61 1.61 -4.36 1.71
CA GLU A 61 1.81 -4.30 3.15
C GLU A 61 0.79 -5.13 3.93
N THR A 62 -0.47 -5.11 3.49
CA THR A 62 -1.55 -5.91 4.10
C THR A 62 -1.31 -7.40 3.90
N LEU A 63 -0.97 -7.82 2.68
CA LEU A 63 -0.62 -9.21 2.37
C LEU A 63 0.60 -9.67 3.17
N ASN A 64 1.64 -8.85 3.31
CA ASN A 64 2.81 -9.17 4.12
C ASN A 64 2.43 -9.41 5.59
N LYS A 65 1.62 -8.52 6.18
CA LYS A 65 1.13 -8.70 7.55
C LYS A 65 0.29 -9.96 7.69
N LEU A 66 -0.54 -10.31 6.70
CA LEU A 66 -1.32 -11.55 6.70
C LEU A 66 -0.42 -12.78 6.67
N GLN A 67 0.60 -12.80 5.80
CA GLN A 67 1.59 -13.88 5.72
C GLN A 67 2.39 -14.05 7.02
N ARG A 68 2.71 -12.94 7.71
CA ARG A 68 3.36 -12.97 9.03
C ARG A 68 2.42 -13.36 10.17
N GLY A 69 1.12 -13.52 9.90
CA GLY A 69 0.11 -13.86 10.90
C GLY A 69 -0.34 -12.68 11.78
N ASP A 70 0.10 -11.46 11.46
CA ASP A 70 -0.14 -10.26 12.27
C ASP A 70 -1.61 -9.80 12.25
N VAL A 71 -2.37 -10.14 11.20
CA VAL A 71 -3.72 -9.57 10.95
C VAL A 71 -4.87 -10.54 11.23
N ALA A 72 -4.60 -11.82 11.53
CA ALA A 72 -5.68 -12.80 11.73
C ALA A 72 -5.54 -13.63 13.01
N LEU A 73 -4.33 -13.98 13.43
CA LEU A 73 -4.14 -14.85 14.60
C LEU A 73 -4.39 -14.10 15.92
N ALA A 74 -4.07 -12.81 15.99
CA ALA A 74 -4.31 -11.99 17.17
C ALA A 74 -5.81 -11.71 17.41
N ALA A 75 -6.57 -11.39 16.35
CA ALA A 75 -8.02 -11.18 16.46
C ALA A 75 -8.76 -12.48 16.79
N TYR A 76 -8.35 -13.61 16.21
CA TYR A 76 -8.92 -14.93 16.49
C TYR A 76 -8.57 -15.45 17.90
N ARG A 77 -7.35 -15.19 18.40
CA ARG A 77 -6.92 -15.56 19.77
C ARG A 77 -7.51 -14.64 20.85
N ALA A 78 -7.66 -13.34 20.59
CA ALA A 78 -8.25 -12.40 21.53
C ALA A 78 -9.77 -12.63 21.71
N ALA A 79 -10.45 -13.15 20.69
CA ALA A 79 -11.87 -13.50 20.75
C ALA A 79 -12.18 -14.82 21.46
N GLY A 80 -11.17 -15.54 21.99
CA GLY A 80 -11.38 -16.57 23.00
C GLY A 80 -12.32 -17.71 22.64
N LYS A 81 -12.27 -18.24 21.41
CA LYS A 81 -12.89 -19.54 21.07
C LYS A 81 -11.90 -20.44 20.35
N GLN A 82 -10.91 -20.93 21.08
CA GLN A 82 -10.45 -22.31 20.88
C GLN A 82 -11.47 -23.21 21.57
N GLU A 83 -12.65 -23.34 20.98
CA GLU A 83 -13.47 -24.50 21.29
C GLU A 83 -12.66 -25.71 20.82
N ALA A 84 -12.28 -26.54 21.79
CA ALA A 84 -11.68 -27.83 21.51
C ALA A 84 -12.61 -28.53 20.51
N ILE A 85 -12.10 -28.79 19.31
CA ILE A 85 -12.70 -29.77 18.40
C ILE A 85 -12.54 -31.15 19.04
N ASN A 86 -13.23 -31.39 20.16
CA ASN A 86 -13.54 -32.73 20.58
C ASN A 86 -14.50 -33.26 19.51
N GLY A 87 -14.10 -34.35 18.86
CA GLY A 87 -14.84 -34.95 17.76
C GLY A 87 -16.15 -35.56 18.21
N GLU A 88 -17.09 -34.73 18.67
CA GLU A 88 -18.47 -35.13 18.81
C GLU A 88 -19.08 -35.15 17.41
N ALA A 89 -19.50 -36.35 17.01
CA ALA A 89 -20.27 -36.58 15.81
C ALA A 89 -21.40 -35.54 15.75
N GLY A 90 -21.51 -34.86 14.59
CA GLY A 90 -22.66 -34.00 14.32
C GLY A 90 -23.96 -34.80 14.50
N PRO A 91 -25.08 -34.12 14.80
CA PRO A 91 -26.34 -34.79 15.09
C PRO A 91 -26.66 -35.79 13.97
N ASP A 92 -26.96 -37.03 14.35
CA ASP A 92 -27.37 -38.07 13.43
C ASP A 92 -28.69 -37.60 12.79
N TYR A 93 -28.60 -37.17 11.53
CA TYR A 93 -29.78 -36.80 10.77
C TYR A 93 -30.38 -38.11 10.29
N ASP A 94 -31.33 -38.65 11.05
CA ASP A 94 -32.21 -39.71 10.57
C ASP A 94 -32.86 -39.24 9.26
N GLU A 95 -32.43 -39.83 8.14
CA GLU A 95 -33.07 -39.63 6.84
C GLU A 95 -34.51 -40.17 6.91
N PRO A 96 -35.54 -39.38 6.60
CA PRO A 96 -36.91 -39.89 6.62
C PRO A 96 -37.11 -40.92 5.49
N ALA A 97 -37.70 -42.06 5.88
CA ALA A 97 -38.01 -43.22 5.05
C ALA A 97 -39.04 -42.95 3.93
#